data_AF-A0A8J6RJL6-F1
#
_entry.id   AF-A0A8J6RJL6-F1
#
_cell.length_a   1.000
_cell.length_b   1.000
_cell.length_c   1.000
_cell.angle_alpha   90.00
_cell.angle_beta   90.00
_cell.angle_gamma   90.00
#
_symmetry.space_group_name_H-M   'P 1'
#
loop_
_entity.id
_entity.type
_entity.pdbx_description
1 polymer ?
#
loop_
_entity_poly.entity_id
_entity_poly.type
_entity_poly.pdbx_seq_one_letter_code
_entity_poly.pdbx_strand_id
1 'polypeptide(L)'
;MRLSVIECTLAEVQQRQYQSKSELALPPEEIDISDDKIDFLKDKNKEVKERRDRVDTKARTLLTLTSLLLGLISSTTSIASAKAIGIWSVLPLTLLFLTIFLLTVYFGVDRSQTTDNSYIFSNSEVAKRMLCKDLLSSQDYNERVTNFMLDLYRAALRYFSVSMLCIMIFGIWNIVYTNSDWIVNKDKIEFYLKQEILDSGKPSCEKTTVDVASPNESSIPPADVLPDIPKNFPSSVPQVQPNH
;
A
#
# COMPACT_ATOMS: atom_id res chain seq x y z
N MET A 1 -18.56 -2.82 -13.76
CA MET A 1 -17.88 -3.55 -12.66
C MET A 1 -17.91 -2.64 -11.45
N ARG A 2 -18.44 -3.06 -10.30
CA ARG A 2 -18.50 -2.19 -9.10
C ARG A 2 -17.23 -2.38 -8.29
N LEU A 3 -16.21 -1.55 -8.54
CA LEU A 3 -15.05 -1.45 -7.67
C LEU A 3 -15.33 -0.35 -6.64
N SER A 4 -15.36 -0.73 -5.36
CA SER A 4 -15.40 0.23 -4.24
C SER A 4 -16.54 1.25 -4.28
N VAL A 5 -17.76 0.84 -4.68
CA VAL A 5 -18.95 1.71 -4.77
C VAL A 5 -18.88 2.73 -5.92
N ILE A 6 -17.90 2.62 -6.81
CA ILE A 6 -17.84 3.44 -8.03
C ILE A 6 -18.45 2.63 -9.17
N GLU A 7 -19.48 3.19 -9.79
CA GLU A 7 -20.10 2.61 -10.98
C GLU A 7 -19.29 3.02 -12.20
N CYS A 8 -18.32 2.18 -12.57
CA CYS A 8 -17.55 2.34 -13.80
C CYS A 8 -17.87 1.22 -14.79
N THR A 9 -17.99 1.59 -16.05
CA THR A 9 -17.96 0.64 -17.17
C THR A 9 -16.52 0.21 -17.46
N LEU A 10 -16.34 -0.97 -18.07
CA LEU A 10 -15.01 -1.44 -18.46
C LEU A 10 -14.35 -0.48 -19.46
N ALA A 11 -15.14 0.13 -20.35
CA ALA A 11 -14.68 1.11 -21.32
C ALA A 11 -14.11 2.35 -20.63
N GLU A 12 -14.75 2.85 -19.57
CA GLU A 12 -14.25 4.00 -18.78
C GLU A 12 -12.95 3.65 -18.04
N VAL A 13 -12.80 2.42 -17.56
CA VAL A 13 -11.55 1.97 -16.93
C VAL A 13 -10.44 1.83 -17.96
N GLN A 14 -10.74 1.35 -19.17
CA GLN A 14 -9.76 1.24 -20.25
C GLN A 14 -9.34 2.60 -20.80
N GLN A 15 -10.29 3.50 -21.00
CA GLN A 15 -10.05 4.87 -21.47
C GLN A 15 -9.56 5.79 -20.34
N ARG A 16 -9.71 5.36 -19.08
CA ARG A 16 -9.36 6.09 -17.84
C ARG A 16 -10.00 7.47 -17.74
N GLN A 17 -11.22 7.56 -18.23
CA GLN A 17 -12.06 8.75 -18.22
C GLN A 17 -13.53 8.33 -18.14
N TYR A 18 -14.36 9.15 -17.51
CA TYR A 18 -15.81 8.97 -17.62
C TYR A 18 -16.30 9.25 -19.04
N GLN A 19 -17.36 8.57 -19.45
CA GLN A 19 -18.04 8.95 -20.70
C GLN A 19 -18.62 10.35 -20.58
N SER A 20 -18.62 11.10 -21.68
CA SER A 20 -19.28 12.40 -21.71
C SER A 20 -20.77 12.20 -21.47
N LYS A 21 -21.29 12.75 -20.36
CA LYS A 21 -22.73 12.82 -20.11
C LYS A 21 -23.42 13.94 -20.87
N SER A 22 -22.65 14.89 -21.39
CA SER A 22 -23.17 15.98 -22.20
C SER A 22 -22.73 15.80 -23.63
N GLU A 23 -23.67 15.77 -24.57
CA GLU A 23 -23.38 16.46 -25.84
C GLU A 23 -23.01 17.88 -25.42
N LEU A 24 -21.76 18.31 -25.66
CA LEU A 24 -21.41 19.71 -25.48
C LEU A 24 -22.46 20.50 -26.26
N ALA A 25 -23.34 21.21 -25.55
CA ALA A 25 -24.20 22.18 -26.20
C ALA A 25 -23.24 23.18 -26.85
N LEU A 26 -23.05 23.05 -28.17
CA LEU A 26 -22.17 23.95 -28.88
C LEU A 26 -22.65 25.37 -28.55
N PRO A 27 -21.74 26.26 -28.15
CA PRO A 27 -22.12 27.65 -27.92
C PRO A 27 -22.83 28.15 -29.20
N PRO A 28 -24.02 28.77 -29.11
CA PRO A 28 -24.68 29.34 -30.28
C PRO A 28 -23.71 30.15 -31.13
N GLU A 29 -23.82 30.05 -32.46
CA GLU A 29 -22.88 30.62 -33.43
C GLU A 29 -22.64 32.14 -33.30
N GLU A 30 -23.52 32.84 -32.57
CA GLU A 30 -23.55 34.29 -32.41
C GLU A 30 -23.01 34.81 -31.06
N ILE A 31 -22.36 33.98 -30.24
CA ILE A 31 -21.79 34.52 -29.00
C ILE A 31 -20.57 35.38 -29.33
N ASP A 32 -20.64 36.66 -28.99
CA ASP A 32 -19.51 37.58 -29.00
C ASP A 32 -18.42 37.04 -28.04
N ILE A 33 -17.28 36.65 -28.60
CA ILE A 33 -16.15 36.10 -27.84
C ILE A 33 -15.22 37.26 -27.51
N SER A 34 -15.49 37.93 -26.40
CA SER A 34 -14.56 38.88 -25.81
C SER A 34 -13.28 38.17 -25.35
N ASP A 35 -12.15 38.88 -25.44
CA ASP A 35 -10.86 38.42 -24.91
C ASP A 35 -10.93 38.13 -23.40
N ASP A 36 -11.79 38.84 -22.66
CA ASP A 36 -12.07 38.58 -21.24
C ASP A 36 -12.59 37.16 -20.99
N LYS A 37 -13.38 36.64 -21.93
CA LYS A 37 -13.95 35.28 -21.83
C LYS A 37 -12.88 34.22 -22.05
N ILE A 38 -11.94 34.49 -22.95
CA ILE A 38 -10.80 33.61 -23.21
C ILE A 38 -9.88 33.57 -21.99
N ASP A 39 -9.60 34.73 -21.39
CA ASP A 39 -8.75 34.80 -20.20
C ASP A 39 -9.43 34.16 -18.98
N PHE A 40 -10.74 34.32 -18.82
CA PHE A 40 -11.50 33.59 -17.81
C PHE A 40 -11.38 32.05 -17.97
N LEU A 41 -11.46 31.54 -19.21
CA LEU A 41 -11.30 30.11 -19.49
C LEU A 41 -9.86 29.62 -19.20
N LYS A 42 -8.85 30.43 -19.49
CA LYS A 42 -7.45 30.11 -19.14
C LYS A 42 -7.27 30.02 -17.63
N ASP A 43 -7.78 30.99 -16.88
CA ASP A 43 -7.72 31.02 -15.42
C ASP A 43 -8.43 29.80 -14.82
N LYS A 44 -9.59 29.42 -15.38
CA LYS A 44 -10.30 28.20 -14.97
C LYS A 44 -9.49 26.93 -15.25
N ASN A 45 -8.86 26.82 -16.41
CA ASN A 45 -7.99 25.68 -16.71
C ASN A 45 -6.78 25.61 -15.78
N LYS A 46 -6.19 26.76 -15.42
CA LYS A 46 -5.12 26.83 -14.44
C LYS A 46 -5.58 26.38 -13.05
N GLU A 47 -6.77 26.82 -12.62
CA GLU A 47 -7.38 26.40 -11.34
C GLU A 47 -7.58 24.88 -11.29
N VAL A 48 -8.07 24.26 -12.38
CA VAL A 48 -8.24 22.80 -12.48
C VAL A 48 -6.90 22.09 -12.39
N LYS A 49 -5.87 22.61 -13.07
CA LYS A 49 -4.51 22.06 -12.99
C LYS A 49 -3.95 22.12 -11.57
N GLU A 50 -4.07 23.25 -10.88
CA GLU A 50 -3.63 23.39 -9.49
C GLU A 50 -4.37 22.43 -8.54
N ARG A 51 -5.67 22.21 -8.76
CA ARG A 51 -6.43 21.22 -7.99
C ARG A 51 -5.88 19.81 -8.20
N ARG A 52 -5.54 19.44 -9.44
CA ARG A 52 -4.92 18.15 -9.77
C ARG A 52 -3.58 17.99 -9.08
N ASP A 53 -2.71 19.00 -9.11
CA ASP A 53 -1.38 18.94 -8.48
C ASP A 53 -1.46 18.72 -6.96
N ARG A 54 -2.47 19.33 -6.30
CA ARG A 54 -2.73 19.09 -4.87
C ARG A 54 -3.18 17.65 -4.60
N VAL A 55 -3.99 17.06 -5.46
CA VAL A 55 -4.42 15.66 -5.33
C VAL A 55 -3.24 14.72 -5.60
N ASP A 56 -2.41 15.04 -6.59
CA ASP A 56 -1.20 14.26 -6.91
C ASP A 56 -0.24 14.21 -5.74
N THR A 57 -0.02 15.36 -5.10
CA THR A 57 0.79 15.45 -3.88
C THR A 57 0.23 14.56 -2.77
N LYS A 58 -1.10 14.55 -2.57
CA LYS A 58 -1.77 13.68 -1.57
C LYS A 58 -1.69 12.19 -1.93
N ALA A 59 -1.73 11.85 -3.22
CA ALA A 59 -1.54 10.49 -3.66
C ALA A 59 -0.09 10.03 -3.40
N ARG A 60 0.89 10.91 -3.62
CA ARG A 60 2.31 10.57 -3.39
C ARG A 60 2.59 10.35 -1.92
N THR A 61 2.05 11.22 -1.06
CA THR A 61 2.17 11.02 0.40
C THR A 61 1.50 9.73 0.85
N LEU A 62 0.33 9.38 0.29
CA LEU A 62 -0.34 8.12 0.60
C LEU A 62 0.48 6.90 0.15
N LEU A 63 1.16 6.96 -1.00
CA LEU A 63 2.07 5.92 -1.46
C LEU A 63 3.26 5.77 -0.50
N THR A 64 3.90 6.87 -0.11
CA THR A 64 5.01 6.85 0.86
C THR A 64 4.59 6.27 2.20
N LEU A 65 3.41 6.67 2.71
CA LEU A 65 2.83 6.10 3.94
C LEU A 65 2.59 4.60 3.82
N THR A 66 2.08 4.15 2.67
CA THR A 66 1.82 2.73 2.41
C THR A 66 3.12 1.92 2.38
N SER A 67 4.18 2.44 1.77
CA SER A 67 5.50 1.80 1.75
C SER A 67 6.14 1.72 3.15
N LEU A 68 6.03 2.79 3.94
CA LEU A 68 6.47 2.79 5.35
C LEU A 68 5.72 1.73 6.16
N LEU A 69 4.41 1.64 5.97
CA LEU A 69 3.58 0.62 6.61
C LEU A 69 4.02 -0.80 6.22
N LEU A 70 4.28 -1.04 4.93
CA LEU A 70 4.78 -2.33 4.46
C LEU A 70 6.10 -2.71 5.15
N GLY A 71 7.01 -1.75 5.31
CA GLY A 71 8.27 -1.96 6.02
C GLY A 71 8.07 -2.31 7.50
N LEU A 72 7.15 -1.62 8.19
CA LEU A 72 6.81 -1.92 9.58
C LEU A 72 6.17 -3.30 9.74
N ILE A 73 5.26 -3.66 8.83
CA ILE A 73 4.63 -4.99 8.83
C ILE A 73 5.69 -6.07 8.57
N SER A 74 6.58 -5.87 7.61
CA SER A 74 7.65 -6.83 7.30
C SER A 74 8.59 -7.03 8.50
N SER A 75 9.00 -5.95 9.15
CA SER A 75 9.84 -5.99 10.36
C SER A 75 9.17 -6.74 11.52
N THR A 76 7.89 -6.44 11.79
CA THR A 76 7.13 -7.09 12.86
C THR A 76 6.82 -8.57 12.55
N THR A 77 6.66 -8.92 11.27
CA THR A 77 6.43 -10.31 10.85
C THR A 77 7.67 -11.19 11.10
N SER A 78 8.89 -10.64 11.00
CA SER A 78 10.14 -11.36 11.29
C SER A 78 10.23 -11.84 12.75
N ILE A 79 9.61 -11.11 13.68
CA ILE A 79 9.67 -11.37 15.13
C ILE A 79 8.53 -12.30 15.58
N ALA A 80 7.42 -12.34 14.84
CA ALA A 80 6.26 -13.15 15.19
C ALA A 80 6.53 -14.64 14.93
N SER A 81 6.28 -15.48 15.92
CA SER A 81 6.43 -16.94 15.78
C SER A 81 5.52 -17.48 14.68
N ALA A 82 6.05 -18.38 13.84
CA ALA A 82 5.42 -18.90 12.62
C ALA A 82 4.01 -19.53 12.81
N LYS A 83 3.61 -19.84 14.04
CA LYS A 83 2.31 -20.44 14.36
C LYS A 83 1.15 -19.45 14.37
N ALA A 84 1.39 -18.14 14.53
CA ALA A 84 0.35 -17.11 14.56
C ALA A 84 0.21 -16.33 13.24
N ILE A 85 1.12 -16.56 12.27
CA ILE A 85 1.08 -15.98 10.93
C ILE A 85 0.05 -16.75 10.09
N GLY A 86 -1.22 -16.63 10.46
CA GLY A 86 -2.34 -17.18 9.70
C GLY A 86 -2.81 -16.25 8.58
N ILE A 87 -3.87 -16.67 7.90
CA ILE A 87 -4.65 -15.91 6.88
C ILE A 87 -4.93 -14.44 7.29
N TRP A 88 -5.00 -14.15 8.58
CA TRP A 88 -5.20 -12.80 9.13
C TRP A 88 -4.05 -11.82 8.86
N SER A 89 -2.81 -12.29 8.68
CA SER A 89 -1.68 -11.44 8.29
C SER A 89 -1.66 -11.15 6.78
N VAL A 90 -2.17 -12.08 5.98
CA VAL A 90 -2.25 -11.95 4.51
C VAL A 90 -3.27 -10.89 4.10
N LEU A 91 -4.39 -10.78 4.81
CA LEU A 91 -5.47 -9.87 4.48
C LEU A 91 -5.05 -8.38 4.42
N PRO A 92 -4.44 -7.76 5.45
CA PRO A 92 -3.96 -6.37 5.35
C PRO A 92 -2.88 -6.21 4.28
N LEU A 93 -2.04 -7.23 4.05
CA LEU A 93 -1.03 -7.19 2.99
C LEU A 93 -1.67 -7.11 1.59
N THR A 94 -2.73 -7.91 1.35
CA THR A 94 -3.47 -7.87 0.08
C THR A 94 -4.19 -6.54 -0.13
N LEU A 95 -4.74 -5.92 0.93
CA LEU A 95 -5.37 -4.60 0.86
C LEU A 95 -4.36 -3.48 0.58
N LEU A 96 -3.18 -3.53 1.20
CA LEU A 96 -2.10 -2.58 0.90
C LEU A 96 -1.61 -2.77 -0.54
N PHE A 97 -1.46 -4.00 -0.99
CA PHE A 97 -1.09 -4.28 -2.38
C PHE A 97 -2.12 -3.72 -3.37
N LEU A 98 -3.41 -3.90 -3.09
CA LEU A 98 -4.49 -3.32 -3.91
C LEU A 98 -4.45 -1.79 -3.89
N THR A 99 -4.15 -1.19 -2.75
CA THR A 99 -3.98 0.27 -2.60
C THR A 99 -2.82 0.76 -3.47
N ILE A 100 -1.65 0.11 -3.41
CA ILE A 100 -0.49 0.43 -4.25
C ILE A 100 -0.86 0.28 -5.72
N PHE A 101 -1.48 -0.83 -6.11
CA PHE A 101 -1.91 -1.07 -7.48
C PHE A 101 -2.83 0.04 -8.01
N LEU A 102 -3.84 0.44 -7.23
CA LEU A 102 -4.73 1.56 -7.57
C LEU A 102 -3.96 2.88 -7.73
N LEU A 103 -3.00 3.17 -6.84
CA LEU A 103 -2.17 4.36 -6.93
C LEU A 103 -1.20 4.33 -8.12
N THR A 104 -0.63 3.17 -8.46
CA THR A 104 0.22 3.04 -9.64
C THR A 104 -0.58 3.26 -10.92
N VAL A 105 -1.81 2.73 -10.98
CA VAL A 105 -2.74 3.00 -12.09
C VAL A 105 -3.12 4.47 -12.17
N TYR A 106 -3.28 5.15 -11.02
CA TYR A 106 -3.49 6.59 -10.92
C TYR A 106 -2.30 7.40 -11.49
N PHE A 107 -1.07 7.10 -11.04
CA PHE A 107 0.13 7.83 -11.46
C PHE A 107 0.57 7.55 -12.90
N GLY A 108 0.25 6.38 -13.46
CA GLY A 108 0.63 6.02 -14.82
C GLY A 108 -0.11 6.79 -15.93
N VAL A 109 -0.80 7.90 -15.62
CA VAL A 109 -1.70 8.60 -16.54
C VAL A 109 -1.47 10.10 -16.51
N ASP A 110 -0.39 10.55 -17.12
CA ASP A 110 -0.29 11.95 -17.58
C ASP A 110 -0.94 12.11 -18.96
N ARG A 111 -2.26 11.86 -19.01
CA ARG A 111 -3.08 12.20 -20.18
C ARG A 111 -3.85 13.50 -19.91
N SER A 112 -3.15 14.63 -19.87
CA SER A 112 -3.81 15.93 -20.04
C SER A 112 -3.85 16.26 -21.53
N GLN A 113 -5.03 16.59 -22.07
CA GLN A 113 -5.08 17.27 -23.36
C GLN A 113 -4.59 18.69 -23.14
N THR A 114 -3.50 19.04 -23.82
CA THR A 114 -3.02 20.41 -23.93
C THR A 114 -3.72 21.06 -25.10
N THR A 115 -4.31 22.22 -24.88
CA THR A 115 -4.90 23.06 -25.92
C THR A 115 -3.85 23.37 -26.98
N ASP A 116 -4.23 23.36 -28.26
CA ASP A 116 -3.32 23.79 -29.31
C ASP A 116 -3.20 25.32 -29.30
N ASN A 117 -2.05 25.81 -28.84
CA ASN A 117 -1.77 27.24 -28.71
C ASN A 117 -1.47 27.91 -30.07
N SER A 118 -1.47 27.16 -31.17
CA SER A 118 -1.21 27.69 -32.52
C SER A 118 -2.18 28.82 -32.92
N TYR A 119 -3.41 28.79 -32.40
CA TYR A 119 -4.46 29.79 -32.69
C TYR A 119 -4.33 31.10 -31.90
N ILE A 120 -3.47 31.16 -30.87
CA ILE A 120 -3.33 32.34 -30.00
C ILE A 120 -2.75 33.55 -30.76
N PHE A 121 -1.98 33.31 -31.82
CA PHE A 121 -1.32 34.38 -32.58
C PHE A 121 -2.17 34.96 -33.72
N SER A 122 -3.29 34.33 -34.05
CA SER A 122 -4.18 34.83 -35.11
C SER A 122 -5.29 35.69 -34.54
N ASN A 123 -5.24 37.00 -34.78
CA ASN A 123 -6.27 37.98 -34.38
C ASN A 123 -7.61 37.86 -35.12
N SER A 124 -7.84 36.77 -35.87
CA SER A 124 -9.09 36.56 -36.59
C SER A 124 -10.20 36.10 -35.63
N GLU A 125 -11.43 36.61 -35.80
CA GLU A 125 -12.59 36.16 -35.03
C GLU A 125 -12.82 34.65 -35.16
N VAL A 126 -12.54 34.08 -36.34
CA VAL A 126 -12.63 32.65 -36.60
C VAL A 126 -11.67 31.86 -35.71
N ALA A 127 -10.43 32.36 -35.53
CA ALA A 127 -9.47 31.73 -34.65
C ALA A 127 -9.84 31.86 -33.17
N LYS A 128 -10.39 33.00 -32.73
CA LYS A 128 -10.92 33.15 -31.36
C LYS A 128 -12.05 32.16 -31.07
N ARG A 129 -12.93 31.92 -32.04
CA ARG A 129 -13.99 30.88 -31.96
C ARG A 129 -13.40 29.47 -31.87
N MET A 130 -12.43 29.14 -32.72
CA MET A 130 -11.77 27.83 -32.68
C MET A 130 -11.03 27.61 -31.35
N LEU A 131 -10.30 28.60 -30.86
CA LEU A 131 -9.61 28.55 -29.57
C LEU A 131 -10.60 28.37 -28.41
N CYS A 132 -11.71 29.11 -28.40
CA CYS A 132 -12.74 28.97 -27.38
C CYS A 132 -13.35 27.56 -27.38
N LYS A 133 -13.63 27.01 -28.57
CA LYS A 133 -14.13 25.63 -28.72
C LYS A 133 -13.12 24.61 -28.21
N ASP A 134 -11.84 24.76 -28.57
CA ASP A 134 -10.77 23.84 -28.14
C ASP A 134 -10.50 23.93 -26.63
N LEU A 135 -10.57 25.13 -26.05
CA LEU A 135 -10.48 25.35 -24.61
C LEU A 135 -11.65 24.68 -23.87
N LEU A 136 -12.88 24.81 -24.37
CA LEU A 136 -14.05 24.17 -23.78
C LEU A 136 -13.98 22.64 -23.87
N SER A 137 -13.59 22.09 -25.02
CA SER A 137 -13.41 20.63 -25.16
C SER A 137 -12.29 20.10 -24.28
N SER A 138 -11.18 20.83 -24.20
CA SER A 138 -10.05 20.49 -23.33
C SER A 138 -10.43 20.56 -21.85
N GLN A 139 -11.21 21.56 -21.44
CA GLN A 139 -11.68 21.71 -20.07
C GLN A 139 -12.59 20.54 -19.67
N ASP A 140 -13.58 20.22 -20.50
CA ASP A 140 -14.52 19.11 -20.26
C ASP A 140 -13.79 17.75 -20.25
N TYR A 141 -12.85 17.52 -21.18
CA TYR A 141 -11.99 16.34 -21.15
C TYR A 141 -11.18 16.24 -19.85
N ASN A 142 -10.49 17.32 -19.46
CA ASN A 142 -9.65 17.33 -18.27
C ASN A 142 -10.48 17.18 -16.99
N GLU A 143 -11.70 17.73 -16.94
CA GLU A 143 -12.63 17.57 -15.82
C GLU A 143 -13.05 16.10 -15.66
N ARG A 144 -13.43 15.42 -16.75
CA ARG A 144 -13.79 13.98 -16.70
C ARG A 144 -12.64 13.10 -16.24
N VAL A 145 -11.43 13.35 -16.74
CA VAL A 145 -10.22 12.63 -16.33
C VAL A 145 -9.94 12.90 -14.85
N THR A 146 -10.03 14.16 -14.41
CA THR A 146 -9.77 14.52 -13.01
C THR A 146 -10.79 13.90 -12.05
N ASN A 147 -12.06 13.87 -12.43
CA ASN A 147 -13.12 13.22 -11.64
C ASN A 147 -12.89 11.71 -11.52
N PHE A 148 -12.52 11.05 -12.62
CA PHE A 148 -12.16 9.62 -12.61
C PHE A 148 -10.97 9.35 -11.67
N MET A 149 -9.93 10.18 -11.76
CA MET A 149 -8.74 10.09 -10.90
C MET A 149 -9.07 10.32 -9.42
N LEU A 150 -9.92 11.29 -9.11
CA LEU A 150 -10.37 11.56 -7.74
C LEU A 150 -11.13 10.38 -7.14
N ASP A 151 -11.99 9.72 -7.91
CA ASP A 151 -12.72 8.55 -7.45
C ASP A 151 -11.79 7.35 -7.25
N LEU A 152 -10.81 7.16 -8.14
CA LEU A 152 -9.77 6.14 -7.97
C LEU A 152 -8.94 6.37 -6.70
N TYR A 153 -8.55 7.62 -6.44
CA TYR A 153 -7.86 8.02 -5.22
C TYR A 153 -8.72 7.76 -3.98
N ARG A 154 -10.01 8.12 -4.01
CA ARG A 154 -10.96 7.85 -2.90
C ARG A 154 -11.12 6.35 -2.65
N ALA A 155 -11.18 5.54 -3.70
CA ALA A 155 -11.23 4.08 -3.57
C ALA A 155 -9.96 3.53 -2.90
N ALA A 156 -8.79 4.00 -3.33
CA ALA A 156 -7.53 3.63 -2.70
C ALA A 156 -7.47 4.05 -1.22
N LEU A 157 -7.93 5.26 -0.90
CA LEU A 157 -7.99 5.74 0.48
C LEU A 157 -8.90 4.86 1.36
N ARG A 158 -10.03 4.39 0.83
CA ARG A 158 -10.90 3.43 1.55
C ARG A 158 -10.17 2.12 1.83
N TYR A 159 -9.48 1.54 0.85
CA TYR A 159 -8.71 0.31 1.06
C TYR A 159 -7.57 0.50 2.05
N PHE A 160 -6.88 1.64 1.98
CA PHE A 160 -5.86 2.02 2.96
C PHE A 160 -6.44 2.11 4.37
N SER A 161 -7.59 2.77 4.56
CA SER A 161 -8.26 2.88 5.85
C SER A 161 -8.69 1.51 6.40
N VAL A 162 -9.25 0.64 5.56
CA VAL A 162 -9.62 -0.73 5.97
C VAL A 162 -8.37 -1.51 6.36
N SER A 163 -7.28 -1.38 5.62
CA SER A 163 -6.01 -2.02 5.98
C SER A 163 -5.48 -1.53 7.32
N MET A 164 -5.49 -0.22 7.56
CA MET A 164 -5.07 0.36 8.85
C MET A 164 -5.90 -0.17 10.01
N LEU A 165 -7.22 -0.28 9.81
CA LEU A 165 -8.13 -0.85 10.79
C LEU A 165 -7.80 -2.33 11.07
N CYS A 166 -7.57 -3.13 10.03
CA CYS A 166 -7.16 -4.53 10.18
C CYS A 166 -5.84 -4.67 10.97
N ILE A 167 -4.85 -3.81 10.68
CA ILE A 167 -3.56 -3.80 11.39
C ILE A 167 -3.76 -3.42 12.86
N MET A 168 -4.58 -2.42 13.15
CA MET A 168 -4.92 -2.00 14.52
C MET A 168 -5.57 -3.13 15.32
N ILE A 169 -6.59 -3.79 14.74
CA ILE A 169 -7.25 -4.94 15.39
C ILE A 169 -6.24 -6.06 15.64
N PHE A 170 -5.39 -6.38 14.65
CA PHE A 170 -4.38 -7.41 14.81
C PHE A 170 -3.35 -7.07 15.89
N GLY A 171 -2.91 -5.82 15.95
CA GLY A 171 -2.00 -5.34 16.99
C GLY A 171 -2.61 -5.46 18.40
N ILE A 172 -3.85 -5.01 18.58
CA ILE A 172 -4.57 -5.14 19.85
C ILE A 172 -4.74 -6.61 20.21
N TRP A 173 -5.17 -7.45 19.26
CA TRP A 173 -5.34 -8.89 19.48
C TRP A 173 -4.05 -9.54 19.94
N ASN A 174 -2.92 -9.23 19.28
CA ASN A 174 -1.61 -9.75 19.64
C ASN A 174 -1.18 -9.32 21.05
N ILE A 175 -1.39 -8.05 21.41
CA ILE A 175 -1.09 -7.54 22.76
C ILE A 175 -1.95 -8.26 23.81
N VAL A 176 -3.24 -8.46 23.55
CA VAL A 176 -4.13 -9.15 24.50
C VAL A 176 -3.72 -10.61 24.68
N TYR A 177 -3.42 -11.31 23.59
CA TYR A 177 -3.08 -12.74 23.61
C TYR A 177 -1.71 -13.00 24.27
N THR A 178 -0.71 -12.18 23.93
CA THR A 178 0.61 -12.23 24.59
C THR A 178 0.51 -11.88 26.07
N ASN A 179 -0.39 -10.95 26.43
CA ASN A 179 -0.67 -10.64 27.83
C ASN A 179 -1.25 -11.83 28.61
N SER A 180 -2.19 -12.58 28.03
CA SER A 180 -2.73 -13.76 28.68
C SER A 180 -1.69 -14.87 28.85
N ASP A 181 -0.82 -15.09 27.86
CA ASP A 181 0.17 -16.17 27.92
C ASP A 181 1.28 -15.90 28.94
N TRP A 182 1.76 -14.64 29.10
CA TRP A 182 2.77 -14.36 30.13
C TRP A 182 2.20 -14.46 31.55
N ILE A 183 0.93 -14.10 31.76
CA ILE A 183 0.28 -14.24 33.08
C ILE A 183 0.21 -15.72 33.46
N VAL A 184 -0.28 -16.57 32.55
CA VAL A 184 -0.39 -18.02 32.79
C VAL A 184 0.98 -18.67 33.00
N ASN A 185 2.01 -18.25 32.26
CA ASN A 185 3.36 -18.77 32.46
C ASN A 185 4.02 -18.27 33.75
N LYS A 186 3.75 -17.04 34.17
CA LYS A 186 4.27 -16.50 35.43
C LYS A 186 3.74 -17.29 36.63
N ASP A 187 2.44 -17.61 36.62
CA ASP A 187 1.82 -18.41 37.68
C ASP A 187 2.40 -19.84 37.73
N LYS A 188 2.68 -20.44 36.57
CA LYS A 188 3.37 -21.75 36.51
C LYS A 188 4.78 -21.68 37.07
N ILE A 189 5.57 -20.67 36.70
CA ILE A 189 6.96 -20.54 37.18
C ILE A 189 6.99 -20.31 38.70
N GLU A 190 6.08 -19.48 39.25
CA GLU A 190 5.97 -19.32 40.71
C GLU A 190 5.56 -20.61 41.43
N PHE A 191 4.68 -21.42 40.82
CA PHE A 191 4.30 -22.72 41.37
C PHE A 191 5.49 -23.68 41.44
N TYR A 192 6.28 -23.80 40.37
CA TYR A 192 7.48 -24.65 40.35
C TYR A 192 8.53 -24.20 41.37
N LEU A 193 8.78 -22.89 41.47
CA LEU A 193 9.72 -22.34 42.46
C LEU A 193 9.28 -22.60 43.90
N LYS A 194 7.97 -22.49 44.20
CA LYS A 194 7.44 -22.83 45.54
C LYS A 194 7.58 -24.32 45.85
N GLN A 195 7.39 -25.19 44.86
CA GLN A 195 7.49 -26.63 45.05
C GLN A 195 8.94 -27.07 45.34
N GLU A 196 9.91 -26.49 44.64
CA GLU A 196 11.34 -26.78 44.85
C GLU A 196 11.87 -26.30 46.22
N ILE A 197 11.36 -25.16 46.71
CA ILE A 197 11.66 -24.68 48.08
C ILE A 197 11.03 -25.60 49.14
N LEU A 198 9.84 -26.15 48.89
CA LEU A 198 9.17 -27.05 49.84
C LEU A 198 9.88 -28.40 49.96
N ASP A 199 10.39 -28.93 48.84
CA ASP A 199 11.11 -30.21 48.83
C ASP A 199 12.55 -30.09 49.37
N SER A 200 13.21 -28.94 49.20
CA SER A 200 14.54 -28.68 49.79
C SER A 200 14.52 -28.39 51.30
N GLY A 201 13.34 -28.11 51.87
CA GLY A 201 13.15 -27.86 53.31
C GLY A 201 12.91 -29.12 54.17
N LYS A 202 12.78 -30.31 53.58
CA LYS A 202 12.71 -31.55 54.37
C LYS A 202 14.12 -31.94 54.82
N PRO A 203 14.42 -32.00 56.14
CA PRO A 203 15.69 -32.51 56.61
C PRO A 203 15.80 -33.97 56.16
N SER A 204 16.75 -34.23 55.26
CA SER A 204 17.12 -35.58 54.88
C SER A 204 17.69 -36.28 56.11
N CYS A 205 16.86 -37.05 56.82
CA CYS A 205 17.34 -38.07 57.76
C CYS A 205 17.92 -39.22 56.94
N GLU A 206 19.01 -38.96 56.24
CA GLU A 206 19.74 -39.93 55.46
C GLU A 206 20.85 -40.51 56.33
N LYS A 207 20.65 -41.75 56.77
CA LYS A 207 21.69 -42.56 57.41
C LYS A 207 22.74 -42.88 56.35
N THR A 208 23.89 -42.23 56.43
CA THR A 208 25.10 -42.56 55.68
C THR A 208 25.67 -43.90 56.19
N THR A 209 25.44 -44.97 55.45
CA THR A 209 26.35 -46.13 55.43
C THR A 209 27.33 -45.94 54.29
N VAL A 210 28.58 -45.75 54.67
CA VAL A 210 29.76 -45.63 53.81
C VAL A 210 30.06 -47.01 53.22
N ASP A 211 30.03 -47.13 51.89
CA ASP A 211 30.80 -48.17 51.21
C ASP A 211 31.58 -47.54 50.05
N VAL A 212 32.90 -47.67 50.18
CA VAL A 212 33.94 -47.17 49.30
C VAL A 212 34.22 -48.25 48.26
N ALA A 213 34.00 -47.95 46.98
CA ALA A 213 34.68 -48.63 45.88
C ALA A 213 34.68 -47.76 44.61
N SER A 214 35.83 -47.12 44.37
CA SER A 214 36.32 -46.71 43.05
C SER A 214 36.97 -47.93 42.36
N PRO A 215 37.42 -47.92 41.08
CA PRO A 215 37.35 -46.89 40.04
C PRO A 215 36.96 -47.44 38.64
N ASN A 216 37.01 -46.56 37.63
CA ASN A 216 37.58 -46.75 36.28
C ASN A 216 36.71 -46.45 35.04
N GLU A 217 37.44 -45.84 34.09
CA GLU A 217 37.25 -45.75 32.64
C GLU A 217 36.18 -44.77 32.12
N SER A 218 36.57 -43.60 31.60
CA SER A 218 37.26 -43.37 30.30
C SER A 218 36.45 -43.86 29.10
N SER A 219 35.62 -42.97 28.54
CA SER A 219 35.32 -43.02 27.10
C SER A 219 34.78 -41.67 26.62
N ILE A 220 35.67 -40.90 25.98
CA ILE A 220 35.35 -39.85 25.01
C ILE A 220 34.81 -40.55 23.75
N PRO A 221 33.75 -40.02 23.10
CA PRO A 221 33.85 -39.78 21.66
C PRO A 221 33.03 -38.51 21.24
N PRO A 222 32.97 -38.15 19.95
CA PRO A 222 33.94 -37.30 19.28
C PRO A 222 33.31 -35.98 18.78
N ALA A 223 34.20 -35.08 18.35
CA ALA A 223 33.86 -33.93 17.52
C ALA A 223 33.35 -34.37 16.12
N ASP A 224 32.80 -33.39 15.41
CA ASP A 224 32.54 -33.35 13.96
C ASP A 224 31.22 -33.91 13.44
N VAL A 225 30.22 -33.02 13.26
CA VAL A 225 29.43 -32.98 12.02
C VAL A 225 29.09 -31.52 11.68
N LEU A 226 29.83 -30.98 10.72
CA LEU A 226 29.55 -29.72 10.02
C LEU A 226 28.43 -29.99 8.99
N PRO A 227 27.28 -29.30 9.00
CA PRO A 227 26.32 -29.42 7.91
C PRO A 227 26.79 -28.61 6.70
N ASP A 228 26.98 -29.33 5.58
CA ASP A 228 27.29 -28.82 4.26
C ASP A 228 26.32 -27.74 3.79
N ILE A 229 26.89 -26.67 3.23
CA ILE A 229 26.21 -25.57 2.55
C ILE A 229 25.93 -26.00 1.10
N PRO A 230 24.68 -26.19 0.65
CA PRO A 230 24.40 -26.33 -0.77
C PRO A 230 24.49 -24.96 -1.45
N LYS A 231 25.64 -24.71 -2.10
CA LYS A 231 25.80 -23.70 -3.15
C LYS A 231 25.00 -24.16 -4.38
N ASN A 232 23.79 -23.65 -4.55
CA ASN A 232 23.10 -23.68 -5.83
C ASN A 232 22.66 -22.28 -6.23
N PHE A 233 23.56 -21.59 -6.93
CA PHE A 233 23.24 -20.50 -7.83
C PHE A 233 22.78 -21.10 -9.17
N PRO A 234 21.65 -20.61 -9.71
CA PRO A 234 21.58 -20.38 -11.15
C PRO A 234 21.50 -18.87 -11.41
N SER A 235 22.63 -18.35 -11.89
CA SER A 235 22.73 -17.03 -12.50
C SER A 235 22.08 -17.09 -13.88
N SER A 236 20.84 -16.64 -14.00
CA SER A 236 20.22 -16.38 -15.30
C SER A 236 19.97 -14.88 -15.43
N VAL A 237 20.95 -14.20 -16.01
CA VAL A 237 20.85 -12.81 -16.51
C VAL A 237 20.07 -12.85 -17.83
N PRO A 238 18.88 -12.23 -17.95
CA PRO A 238 18.26 -12.02 -19.26
C PRO A 238 18.99 -10.89 -19.98
N GLN A 239 19.55 -11.20 -21.15
CA GLN A 239 20.07 -10.20 -22.08
C GLN A 239 18.95 -9.29 -22.58
N VAL A 240 19.22 -8.00 -22.52
CA VAL A 240 18.45 -6.94 -23.17
C VAL A 240 18.76 -6.97 -24.66
N GLN A 241 17.75 -7.22 -25.51
CA GLN A 241 17.82 -6.91 -26.93
C GLN A 241 17.23 -5.51 -27.18
N PRO A 242 17.99 -4.58 -27.80
CA PRO A 242 17.44 -3.35 -28.34
C PRO A 242 16.81 -3.63 -29.70
N ASN A 243 15.51 -3.35 -29.85
CA ASN A 243 14.85 -3.32 -31.16
C ASN A 243 14.76 -1.88 -31.66
N HIS A 244 15.14 -1.76 -32.94
CA HIS A 244 15.06 -0.62 -33.84
C HIS A 244 13.65 -0.06 -34.01
#